data_AF-A0A1J5TS45-F1
#
_entry.id   AF-A0A1J5TS45-F1
#
_cell.length_a   1.000
_cell.length_b   1.000
_cell.length_c   1.000
_cell.angle_alpha   90.00
_cell.angle_beta   90.00
_cell.angle_gamma   90.00
#
_symmetry.space_group_name_H-M   'P 1'
#
loop_
_entity.id
_entity.type
_entity.pdbx_description
1 polymer ?
#
loop_
_entity_poly.entity_id
_entity_poly.type
_entity_poly.pdbx_seq_one_letter_code
_entity_poly.pdbx_strand_id
1 'polypeptide(L)'
;MEIGVIGDDMFTVGFRAVGIEKWFNVDEENNVDDAITEAMSDDNIGILVIHDSEWKKVDDNTRTKLSNSVKPTVIAIGSEVDKGLRDRIKTAIGVDLWK
;
A
#
# COMPACT_ATOMS: atom_id res chain seq x y z
N MET A 1 -8.98 11.04 14.57
CA MET A 1 -8.51 9.72 14.13
C MET A 1 -9.00 9.54 12.73
N GLU A 2 -8.09 9.72 11.78
CA GLU A 2 -8.34 9.68 10.35
C GLU A 2 -7.58 8.51 9.72
N ILE A 3 -7.93 8.22 8.47
CA ILE A 3 -7.26 7.20 7.66
C ILE A 3 -6.32 7.93 6.70
N GLY A 4 -5.03 7.61 6.77
CA GLY A 4 -4.05 7.99 5.77
C GLY A 4 -3.89 6.89 4.73
N VAL A 5 -3.70 7.24 3.47
CA VAL A 5 -3.49 6.27 2.38
C VAL A 5 -2.20 6.59 1.62
N ILE A 6 -1.33 5.60 1.44
CA ILE A 6 -0.08 5.70 0.67
C ILE A 6 -0.14 4.73 -0.50
N GLY A 7 0.08 5.23 -1.71
CA GLY A 7 0.17 4.39 -2.89
C GLY A 7 0.30 5.23 -4.16
N ASP A 8 0.25 4.56 -5.31
CA ASP A 8 0.18 5.23 -6.60
C ASP A 8 -1.15 6.00 -6.78
N ASP A 9 -1.20 6.88 -7.78
CA ASP A 9 -2.39 7.71 -8.01
C ASP A 9 -3.65 6.88 -8.31
N MET A 10 -3.52 5.76 -9.05
CA MET A 10 -4.66 4.87 -9.34
C MET A 10 -5.21 4.21 -8.08
N PHE A 11 -4.33 3.88 -7.13
CA PHE A 11 -4.68 3.32 -5.83
C PHE A 11 -5.38 4.36 -4.95
N THR A 12 -4.86 5.59 -4.87
CA THR A 12 -5.41 6.64 -4.00
C THR A 12 -6.73 7.23 -4.51
N VAL A 13 -6.99 7.19 -5.82
CA VAL A 13 -8.23 7.71 -6.45
C VAL A 13 -9.50 7.15 -5.80
N GLY A 14 -9.55 5.84 -5.51
CA GLY A 14 -10.72 5.23 -4.88
C GLY A 14 -11.00 5.79 -3.48
N PHE A 15 -9.94 6.03 -2.71
CA PHE A 15 -10.03 6.58 -1.35
C PHE A 15 -10.42 8.06 -1.36
N ARG A 16 -9.91 8.84 -2.32
CA ARG A 16 -10.33 10.23 -2.54
C ARG A 16 -11.83 10.33 -2.85
N ALA A 17 -12.33 9.43 -3.70
CA ALA A 17 -13.74 9.43 -4.11
C ALA A 17 -14.71 9.13 -2.95
N VAL A 18 -14.27 8.41 -1.92
CA VAL A 18 -15.08 8.13 -0.71
C VAL A 18 -14.87 9.17 0.40
N GLY A 19 -14.12 10.26 0.12
CA GLY A 19 -13.95 11.38 1.05
C GLY A 19 -12.80 11.22 2.04
N ILE A 20 -11.80 10.39 1.75
CA ILE A 20 -10.56 10.36 2.54
C ILE A 20 -9.66 11.50 2.09
N GLU A 21 -9.39 12.43 3.01
CA GLU A 21 -8.64 13.66 2.73
C GLU A 21 -7.12 13.46 2.84
N LYS A 22 -6.67 12.49 3.63
CA LYS A 22 -5.25 12.21 3.89
C LYS A 22 -4.73 11.13 2.96
N TRP A 23 -4.11 11.54 1.88
CA TRP A 23 -3.49 10.63 0.92
C TRP A 23 -2.11 11.14 0.51
N PHE A 24 -1.20 10.21 0.27
CA PHE A 24 0.18 10.47 -0.12
C PHE A 24 0.45 9.66 -1.39
N ASN A 25 0.73 10.38 -2.48
CA ASN A 25 1.06 9.74 -3.74
C ASN A 25 2.53 9.34 -3.75
N VAL A 26 2.80 8.13 -4.24
CA VAL A 26 4.14 7.62 -4.48
C VAL A 26 4.33 7.45 -5.98
N ASP A 27 5.43 7.99 -6.50
CA ASP A 27 5.84 7.88 -7.90
C ASP A 27 7.38 7.71 -7.99
N GLU A 28 7.96 7.90 -9.17
CA GLU A 28 9.43 7.78 -9.35
C GLU A 28 10.21 8.93 -8.69
N GLU A 29 9.57 10.07 -8.42
CA GLU A 29 10.18 11.25 -7.80
C GLU A 29 9.92 11.31 -6.29
N ASN A 30 8.80 10.74 -5.83
CA ASN A 30 8.35 10.72 -4.45
C ASN A 30 8.51 9.33 -3.82
N ASN A 31 9.47 9.20 -2.92
CA ASN A 31 9.74 7.93 -2.24
C ASN A 31 8.65 7.58 -1.23
N VAL A 32 8.41 6.27 -1.05
CA VAL A 32 7.48 5.73 -0.04
C VAL A 32 7.89 6.16 1.37
N ASP A 33 9.19 6.22 1.65
CA ASP A 33 9.72 6.60 2.97
C ASP A 33 9.40 8.04 3.36
N ASP A 34 9.42 8.97 2.41
CA ASP A 34 9.06 10.37 2.63
C ASP A 34 7.57 10.47 2.95
N ALA A 35 6.73 9.80 2.15
CA ALA A 35 5.28 9.71 2.39
C ALA A 35 4.94 9.09 3.75
N ILE A 36 5.65 8.04 4.17
CA ILE A 36 5.47 7.43 5.51
C ILE A 36 5.90 8.42 6.60
N THR A 37 7.02 9.10 6.43
CA THR A 37 7.53 10.05 7.42
C THR A 37 6.56 11.23 7.60
N GLU A 38 5.99 11.72 6.51
CA GLU A 38 4.95 12.75 6.54
C GLU A 38 3.68 12.25 7.24
N ALA A 39 3.23 11.04 6.90
CA ALA A 39 2.07 10.42 7.55
C ALA A 39 2.30 10.15 9.06
N MET A 40 3.51 9.80 9.46
CA MET A 40 3.89 9.62 10.87
C MET A 40 4.00 10.95 11.63
N SER A 41 4.19 12.07 10.93
CA SER A 41 4.24 13.40 11.55
C SER A 41 2.86 13.96 11.86
N ASP A 42 1.79 13.39 11.30
CA ASP A 42 0.41 13.79 11.56
C ASP A 42 -0.23 12.92 12.64
N ASP A 43 -0.32 13.45 13.86
CA ASP A 43 -0.92 12.78 15.01
C ASP A 43 -2.42 12.46 14.82
N ASN A 44 -3.09 13.03 13.82
CA ASN A 44 -4.50 12.75 13.53
C ASN A 44 -4.69 11.41 12.81
N ILE A 45 -3.66 10.93 12.10
CA ILE A 45 -3.70 9.67 11.36
C ILE A 45 -3.61 8.51 12.36
N GLY A 46 -4.72 7.77 12.47
CA GLY A 46 -4.79 6.60 13.36
C GLY A 46 -4.49 5.29 12.63
N ILE A 47 -4.85 5.23 11.35
CA ILE A 47 -4.70 4.07 10.49
C ILE A 47 -4.02 4.53 9.21
N LEU A 48 -2.95 3.84 8.82
CA LEU A 48 -2.21 4.09 7.60
C LEU A 48 -2.38 2.90 6.66
N VAL A 49 -3.05 3.11 5.53
CA VAL A 49 -3.22 2.11 4.48
C VAL A 49 -2.11 2.28 3.47
N ILE A 50 -1.36 1.22 3.17
CA ILE A 50 -0.25 1.25 2.21
C ILE A 50 -0.49 0.19 1.14
N HIS A 51 -0.21 0.48 -0.13
CA HIS A 51 -0.21 -0.52 -1.19
C HIS A 51 0.93 -1.55 -0.98
N ASP A 52 0.67 -2.86 -1.08
CA ASP A 52 1.66 -3.93 -0.81
C ASP A 52 2.91 -3.83 -1.71
N SER A 53 2.78 -3.35 -2.95
CA SER A 53 3.92 -3.09 -3.84
C SER A 53 4.86 -2.04 -3.26
N GLU A 54 4.30 -1.01 -2.63
CA GLU A 54 5.03 0.09 -2.03
C GLU A 54 5.59 -0.30 -0.67
N TRP A 55 4.84 -1.09 0.12
CA TRP A 55 5.31 -1.64 1.39
C TRP A 55 6.60 -2.47 1.25
N LYS A 56 6.77 -3.17 0.12
CA LYS A 56 7.99 -3.94 -0.18
C LYS A 56 9.22 -3.06 -0.45
N LYS A 57 9.02 -1.83 -0.92
CA LYS A 57 10.08 -0.86 -1.24
C LYS A 57 10.54 -0.06 -0.02
N VAL A 58 9.75 -0.06 1.07
CA VAL A 58 10.08 0.65 2.32
C VAL A 58 11.37 0.13 2.93
N ASP A 59 12.24 1.06 3.32
CA ASP A 59 13.50 0.74 3.99
C ASP A 59 13.30 0.11 5.37
N ASP A 60 14.21 -0.79 5.75
CA ASP A 60 14.18 -1.48 7.05
C ASP A 60 14.29 -0.51 8.24
N ASN A 61 14.93 0.65 8.05
CA ASN A 61 15.01 1.70 9.07
C ASN A 61 13.62 2.30 9.35
N THR A 62 12.85 2.59 8.30
CA THR A 62 11.48 3.11 8.41
C THR A 62 10.53 2.06 8.98
N ARG A 63 10.68 0.78 8.59
CA ARG A 63 9.95 -0.34 9.21
C ARG A 63 10.23 -0.47 10.70
N THR A 64 11.49 -0.27 11.12
CA THR A 64 11.88 -0.32 12.53
C THR A 64 11.25 0.84 13.31
N LYS A 65 11.18 2.04 12.72
CA LYS A 65 10.48 3.19 13.32
C LYS A 65 8.98 2.92 13.47
N LEU A 66 8.34 2.36 12.45
CA LEU A 66 6.93 1.96 12.50
C LEU A 66 6.67 0.88 13.56
N SER A 67 7.56 -0.10 13.69
CA SER A 67 7.44 -1.17 14.70
C SER A 67 7.57 -0.66 16.15
N ASN A 68 8.34 0.41 16.35
CA ASN A 68 8.49 1.06 17.66
C ASN A 68 7.39 2.10 17.94
N SER A 69 6.62 2.49 16.93
CA SER A 69 5.52 3.45 17.10
C SER A 69 4.19 2.73 17.31
N VAL A 70 3.44 3.15 18.32
CA VAL A 70 2.09 2.61 18.61
C VAL A 70 1.03 3.24 17.69
N LYS A 71 1.35 4.36 17.04
CA LYS A 71 0.48 5.08 16.10
C LYS A 71 1.31 5.65 14.93
N PRO A 72 0.81 5.61 13.68
CA PRO A 72 -0.43 4.98 13.21
C PRO A 72 -0.34 3.44 13.08
N THR A 73 -1.49 2.75 13.07
CA THR A 73 -1.55 1.32 12.72
C THR A 73 -1.45 1.15 11.21
N VAL A 74 -0.42 0.44 10.74
CA VAL A 74 -0.19 0.22 9.31
C VAL A 74 -0.93 -1.01 8.80
N ILE A 75 -1.67 -0.88 7.69
CA ILE A 75 -2.35 -1.95 6.97
C ILE A 75 -1.84 -1.98 5.54
N ALA A 76 -1.14 -3.04 5.15
CA ALA A 76 -0.76 -3.26 3.76
C ALA A 76 -1.92 -3.92 2.99
N ILE A 77 -2.38 -3.30 1.90
CA ILE A 77 -3.46 -3.80 1.03
C ILE A 77 -2.90 -4.02 -0.37
N GLY A 78 -3.34 -5.07 -1.06
CA GLY A 78 -2.92 -5.34 -2.42
C GLY A 78 -1.97 -6.52 -2.56
N SER A 79 -2.04 -7.49 -1.63
CA SER A 79 -1.51 -8.82 -1.92
C SER A 79 -2.09 -9.27 -3.26
N GLU A 80 -1.24 -9.30 -4.27
CA GLU A 80 -1.55 -9.68 -5.65
C GLU A 80 -2.39 -10.96 -5.61
N VAL A 81 -3.70 -10.83 -5.78
CA VAL A 81 -4.50 -11.97 -6.18
C VAL A 81 -4.02 -12.24 -7.60
N ASP A 82 -3.34 -13.37 -7.75
CA ASP A 82 -3.27 -14.14 -8.99
C ASP A 82 -2.15 -13.89 -10.03
N LYS A 83 -0.92 -14.28 -9.68
CA LYS A 83 -0.11 -15.10 -10.61
C LYS A 83 -0.21 -16.59 -10.32
N GLY A 84 -0.38 -16.95 -9.05
CA GLY A 84 -0.41 -18.33 -8.60
C GLY A 84 -1.62 -19.13 -9.08
N LEU A 85 -2.83 -18.57 -9.17
CA LEU A 85 -4.00 -19.33 -9.60
C LEU A 85 -4.15 -19.37 -11.13
N ARG A 86 -3.63 -18.41 -11.91
CA ARG A 86 -3.36 -18.61 -13.36
C ARG A 86 -2.44 -19.81 -13.60
N ASP A 87 -1.30 -19.87 -12.93
CA ASP A 87 -0.34 -20.97 -13.10
C ASP A 87 -0.90 -22.31 -12.58
N ARG A 88 -1.74 -22.29 -11.53
CA ARG A 88 -2.45 -23.49 -11.06
C ARG A 88 -3.55 -23.93 -12.02
N ILE A 89 -4.29 -23.03 -12.66
CA ILE A 89 -5.28 -23.36 -13.69
C ILE A 89 -4.59 -23.90 -14.95
N LYS A 90 -3.47 -23.29 -15.37
CA LYS A 90 -2.64 -23.81 -16.47
C LYS A 90 -2.07 -25.19 -16.17
N THR A 91 -1.58 -25.42 -14.95
CA THR A 91 -1.02 -26.72 -14.55
C THR A 91 -2.10 -27.79 -14.39
N ALA A 92 -3.30 -27.42 -13.91
CA ALA A 92 -4.39 -28.36 -13.67
C ALA A 92 -5.19 -28.73 -14.94
N ILE A 93 -5.32 -27.82 -15.90
CA ILE A 93 -6.13 -28.02 -17.12
C ILE A 93 -5.25 -28.26 -18.36
N GLY A 94 -4.00 -27.79 -18.35
CA GLY A 94 -3.03 -28.04 -19.43
C GLY A 94 -3.25 -27.22 -20.71
N VAL A 95 -4.17 -26.24 -20.72
CA VAL A 95 -4.47 -25.43 -21.91
C VAL A 95 -4.84 -23.99 -21.52
N ASP A 96 -4.35 -23.01 -22.28
CA ASP A 96 -4.66 -21.58 -22.10
C ASP A 96 -5.95 -21.25 -22.89
N LEU A 97 -7.03 -20.88 -22.20
CA LEU A 97 -8.36 -20.66 -22.81
C LEU A 97 -8.62 -19.21 -23.24
N TRP A 98 -7.65 -18.31 -23.07
CA TRP A 98 -7.73 -16.95 -23.58
C TRP A 98 -6.78 -16.78 -24.76
N LYS A 99 -7.35 -16.33 -25.89
CA LYS A 99 -6.62 -16.02 -27.12
C LYS A 99 -6.42 -14.52 -27.23
#